data_AF-A0A3S0EGQ6-F1
#
_entry.id   AF-A0A3S0EGQ6-F1
#
_cell.length_a   1.000
_cell.length_b   1.000
_cell.length_c   1.000
_cell.angle_alpha   90.00
_cell.angle_beta   90.00
_cell.angle_gamma   90.00
#
_symmetry.space_group_name_H-M   'P 1'
#
loop_
_entity.id
_entity.type
_entity.pdbx_description
1 polymer ?
#
loop_
_entity_poly.entity_id
_entity_poly.type
_entity_poly.pdbx_seq_one_letter_code
_entity_poly.pdbx_strand_id
1 'polypeptide(L)'
;MAPPKRNAALEALGGVPKAIEAPVPLAAEPEEAPAPAKPAKDVAKVMLYLHPKVARKFKEIAFTEDRKAHDVYLEALDAYLTAQGHGGLKGVSGR
;
A
#
# COMPACT_ATOMS: atom_id res chain seq x y z
N MET A 1 -13.95 -33.47 40.86
CA MET A 1 -12.71 -32.67 40.71
C MET A 1 -11.87 -33.38 39.64
N ALA A 2 -11.87 -32.87 38.41
CA ALA A 2 -11.22 -33.52 37.26
C ALA A 2 -9.74 -33.10 37.16
N PRO A 3 -8.80 -33.99 36.77
CA PRO A 3 -7.41 -33.61 36.62
C PRO A 3 -7.20 -32.77 35.34
N PRO A 4 -6.31 -31.76 35.36
CA PRO A 4 -6.05 -30.91 34.20
C PRO A 4 -5.25 -31.66 33.13
N LYS A 5 -5.75 -31.65 31.89
CA LYS A 5 -5.06 -32.18 30.70
C LYS A 5 -3.81 -31.34 30.44
N ARG A 6 -2.62 -31.91 30.69
CA ARG A 6 -1.33 -31.31 30.30
C ARG A 6 -1.20 -31.33 28.77
N ASN A 7 -1.10 -30.14 28.16
CA ASN A 7 -0.87 -29.98 26.73
C ASN A 7 0.63 -30.14 26.43
N ALA A 8 1.02 -31.25 25.78
CA ALA A 8 2.40 -31.58 25.44
C ALA A 8 3.10 -30.53 24.55
N ALA A 9 2.34 -29.71 23.82
CA ALA A 9 2.88 -28.63 23.00
C ALA A 9 3.48 -27.47 23.82
N LEU A 10 3.07 -27.29 25.09
CA LEU A 10 3.56 -26.19 25.92
C LEU A 10 4.98 -26.43 26.46
N GLU A 11 5.36 -27.70 26.66
CA GLU A 11 6.68 -28.09 27.20
C GLU A 11 7.79 -28.00 26.13
N ALA A 12 7.44 -28.00 24.84
CA ALA A 12 8.41 -27.91 23.75
C ALA A 12 8.96 -26.48 23.53
N LEU A 13 8.32 -25.46 24.11
CA LEU A 13 8.73 -24.05 23.98
C LEU A 13 9.49 -23.53 25.20
N GLY A 14 9.67 -24.35 26.25
CA GLY A 14 10.31 -23.98 27.51
C GLY A 14 11.84 -24.11 27.56
N GLY A 15 12.50 -24.29 26.41
CA GLY A 15 13.95 -24.42 26.34
C GLY A 15 14.64 -23.06 26.27
N VAL A 16 15.11 -22.55 27.42
CA VAL A 16 16.03 -21.39 27.47
C VAL A 16 17.48 -21.90 27.47
N PRO A 17 18.30 -21.56 26.46
CA PRO A 17 19.75 -21.53 26.64
C PRO A 17 20.25 -20.09 26.73
N LYS A 18 20.59 -19.73 27.97
CA LYS A 18 21.80 -19.00 28.42
C LYS A 18 22.43 -17.93 27.51
N ALA A 19 22.37 -16.71 28.05
CA ALA A 19 23.09 -15.47 27.74
C ALA A 19 24.48 -15.60 27.08
N ILE A 20 24.68 -14.79 26.03
CA ILE A 20 25.96 -14.15 25.70
C ILE A 20 25.67 -12.66 25.54
N GLU A 21 26.19 -11.87 26.47
CA GLU A 21 26.27 -10.41 26.44
C GLU A 21 27.34 -9.97 25.42
N ALA A 22 26.97 -9.12 24.46
CA ALA A 22 27.89 -8.23 23.75
C ALA A 22 27.09 -7.05 23.15
N PRO A 23 27.65 -5.83 23.18
CA PRO A 23 26.87 -4.60 23.09
C PRO A 23 26.42 -4.29 21.66
N VAL A 24 25.18 -3.81 21.57
CA VAL A 24 24.55 -3.16 20.42
C VAL A 24 25.45 -2.06 19.84
N PRO A 25 25.67 -2.04 18.51
CA PRO A 25 25.48 -0.84 17.74
C PRO A 25 24.06 -0.89 17.17
N LEU A 26 23.27 0.10 17.56
CA LEU A 26 21.99 0.45 16.98
C LEU A 26 22.18 0.52 15.44
N ALA A 27 21.81 -0.54 14.72
CA ALA A 27 21.74 -0.51 13.27
C ALA A 27 20.61 0.46 12.92
N ALA A 28 21.01 1.65 12.50
CA ALA A 28 20.13 2.71 12.06
C ALA A 28 19.06 2.16 11.11
N GLU A 29 17.80 2.52 11.35
CA GLU A 29 16.77 2.45 10.33
C GLU A 29 17.33 3.10 9.06
N PRO A 30 17.26 2.45 7.88
CA PRO A 30 17.56 3.13 6.64
C PRO A 30 16.49 4.22 6.47
N GLU A 31 16.84 5.43 6.86
CA GLU A 31 16.13 6.65 6.53
C GLU A 31 16.08 6.68 5.00
N GLU A 32 14.89 6.39 4.46
CA GLU A 32 14.63 6.37 3.03
C GLU A 32 14.90 7.78 2.50
N ALA A 33 16.08 7.96 1.92
CA ALA A 33 16.50 9.23 1.36
C ALA A 33 15.42 9.74 0.39
N PRO A 34 14.94 10.98 0.53
CA PRO A 34 13.92 11.51 -0.36
C PRO A 34 14.46 11.48 -1.79
N ALA A 35 13.85 10.64 -2.63
CA ALA A 35 14.21 10.53 -4.03
C ALA A 35 14.11 11.92 -4.70
N PRO A 36 15.03 12.26 -5.62
CA PRO A 36 15.08 13.58 -6.24
C PRO A 36 13.78 13.87 -6.99
N ALA A 37 13.04 14.87 -6.50
CA ALA A 37 11.83 15.36 -7.14
C ALA A 37 12.19 16.01 -8.49
N LYS A 38 12.04 15.25 -9.58
CA LYS A 38 12.05 15.83 -10.92
C LYS A 38 10.86 16.79 -11.03
N PRO A 39 11.05 18.01 -11.57
CA PRO A 39 9.96 18.97 -11.68
C PRO A 39 8.96 18.48 -12.74
N ALA A 40 7.83 17.91 -12.30
CA ALA A 40 6.68 17.66 -13.16
C ALA A 40 5.99 19.00 -13.40
N LYS A 41 6.45 19.73 -14.44
CA LYS A 41 6.08 21.13 -14.64
C LYS A 41 4.61 21.39 -14.99
N ASP A 42 3.79 20.37 -15.25
CA ASP A 42 2.38 20.55 -15.60
C ASP A 42 1.46 19.46 -15.02
N VAL A 43 1.82 18.89 -13.87
CA VAL A 43 0.98 17.86 -13.21
C VAL A 43 0.41 18.40 -11.90
N ALA A 44 -0.89 18.65 -11.88
CA ALA A 44 -1.61 18.97 -10.65
C ALA A 44 -1.67 17.72 -9.75
N LYS A 45 -1.03 17.79 -8.57
CA LYS A 45 -1.12 16.73 -7.57
C LYS A 45 -2.47 16.81 -6.86
N VAL A 46 -3.33 15.82 -7.13
CA VAL A 46 -4.63 15.68 -6.45
C VAL A 46 -4.59 14.49 -5.51
N MET A 47 -5.01 14.70 -4.26
CA MET A 47 -5.24 13.63 -3.30
C MET A 47 -6.71 13.20 -3.35
N LEU A 48 -6.93 11.92 -3.60
CA LEU A 48 -8.27 11.33 -3.67
C LEU A 48 -8.58 10.58 -2.38
N TYR A 49 -9.59 11.03 -1.64
CA TYR A 49 -10.10 10.34 -0.47
C TYR A 49 -11.25 9.43 -0.88
N LEU A 50 -11.08 8.12 -0.67
CA LEU A 50 -12.07 7.11 -0.99
C LEU A 50 -12.47 6.37 0.29
N HIS A 51 -13.72 5.92 0.34
CA HIS A 51 -14.15 4.98 1.38
C HIS A 51 -13.28 3.70 1.29
N PRO A 52 -12.85 3.10 2.41
CA PRO A 52 -11.88 1.99 2.41
C PRO A 52 -12.32 0.79 1.55
N LYS A 53 -13.63 0.49 1.52
CA LYS A 53 -14.19 -0.58 0.66
C LYS A 53 -13.99 -0.28 -0.84
N VAL A 54 -14.09 0.98 -1.24
CA VAL A 54 -13.92 1.41 -2.64
C VAL A 54 -12.44 1.36 -3.00
N ALA A 55 -11.56 1.88 -2.13
CA ALA A 55 -10.11 1.79 -2.34
C ALA A 55 -9.63 0.33 -2.48
N ARG A 56 -10.19 -0.59 -1.69
CA ARG A 56 -9.90 -2.03 -1.82
C ARG A 56 -10.30 -2.57 -3.19
N LYS A 57 -11.48 -2.21 -3.70
CA LYS A 57 -11.93 -2.66 -5.02
C LYS A 57 -11.03 -2.17 -6.15
N PHE A 58 -10.61 -0.91 -6.14
CA PHE A 58 -9.65 -0.40 -7.12
C PHE A 58 -8.30 -1.13 -7.05
N LYS A 59 -7.83 -1.49 -5.84
CA LYS A 59 -6.63 -2.31 -5.70
C LYS A 59 -6.81 -3.74 -6.23
N GLU A 60 -7.98 -4.35 -6.01
CA GLU A 60 -8.30 -5.68 -6.54
C GLU A 60 -8.31 -5.69 -8.08
N ILE A 61 -8.91 -4.67 -8.70
CA ILE A 61 -8.92 -4.50 -10.17
C ILE A 61 -7.48 -4.30 -10.68
N ALA A 62 -6.75 -3.37 -10.08
CA ALA A 62 -5.37 -3.10 -10.45
C ALA A 62 -4.45 -4.33 -10.32
N PHE A 63 -4.67 -5.14 -9.29
CA PHE A 63 -3.96 -6.40 -9.08
C PHE A 63 -4.29 -7.44 -10.16
N THR A 64 -5.56 -7.51 -10.58
CA THR A 64 -6.00 -8.47 -11.61
C THR A 64 -5.46 -8.11 -13.00
N GLU A 65 -5.28 -6.82 -13.26
CA GLU A 65 -4.79 -6.28 -14.54
C GLU A 65 -3.28 -6.01 -14.54
N ASP A 66 -2.55 -6.42 -13.49
CA ASP A 66 -1.10 -6.20 -13.33
C ASP A 66 -0.66 -4.73 -13.56
N ARG A 67 -1.50 -3.77 -13.14
CA ARG A 67 -1.26 -2.32 -13.30
C ARG A 67 -1.38 -1.55 -11.99
N LYS A 68 -1.02 -0.26 -11.99
CA LYS A 68 -1.17 0.58 -10.79
C LYS A 68 -2.64 1.00 -10.63
N ALA A 69 -3.11 1.08 -9.40
CA ALA A 69 -4.44 1.62 -9.10
C ALA A 69 -4.62 3.06 -9.62
N HIS A 70 -3.51 3.81 -9.71
CA HIS A 70 -3.50 5.14 -10.32
C HIS A 70 -4.01 5.13 -11.77
N ASP A 71 -3.57 4.17 -12.57
CA ASP A 71 -3.98 4.06 -13.98
C ASP A 71 -5.46 3.73 -14.09
N VAL A 72 -5.99 2.93 -13.15
CA VAL A 72 -7.42 2.60 -13.09
C VAL A 72 -8.25 3.85 -12.75
N TYR A 73 -7.74 4.73 -11.87
CA TYR A 73 -8.40 6.01 -11.59
C TYR A 73 -8.43 6.92 -12.83
N LEU A 74 -7.34 6.99 -13.58
CA LEU A 74 -7.28 7.81 -14.80
C LEU A 74 -8.28 7.33 -15.85
N GLU A 75 -8.39 6.02 -16.06
CA GLU A 75 -9.36 5.44 -16.98
C GLU A 75 -10.81 5.74 -16.54
N ALA A 76 -11.10 5.60 -15.25
CA ALA A 76 -12.42 5.93 -14.71
C ALA A 76 -12.76 7.42 -14.89
N LEU A 77 -11.79 8.31 -14.71
CA LEU A 77 -11.96 9.75 -14.93
C LEU A 77 -12.16 10.07 -16.42
N ASP A 78 -11.42 9.43 -17.30
CA ASP A 78 -11.56 9.58 -18.76
C ASP A 78 -12.95 9.15 -19.24
N ALA A 79 -13.42 7.99 -18.78
CA ALA A 79 -14.76 7.49 -19.08
C ALA A 79 -15.85 8.43 -18.54
N TYR A 80 -15.69 8.93 -17.31
CA TYR A 80 -16.64 9.87 -16.71
C TYR A 80 -16.71 11.20 -17.49
N LEU A 81 -15.56 11.79 -17.82
CA LEU A 81 -15.50 13.04 -18.60
C LEU A 81 -16.04 12.86 -20.01
N THR A 82 -15.81 11.70 -20.63
CA THR A 82 -16.39 11.36 -21.93
C THR A 82 -17.91 11.26 -21.85
N ALA A 83 -18.45 10.60 -20.83
CA ALA A 83 -19.90 10.50 -20.61
C ALA A 83 -20.55 11.88 -20.37
N GLN A 84 -19.83 12.84 -19.78
CA GLN A 84 -20.28 14.21 -19.60
C GLN A 84 -20.12 15.09 -20.86
N GLY A 85 -19.58 14.55 -21.96
CA GLY A 85 -19.40 15.28 -23.22
C GLY A 85 -18.17 16.19 -23.26
N HIS A 86 -17.22 16.04 -22.32
CA HIS A 86 -15.98 16.82 -22.29
C HIS A 86 -14.86 16.25 -23.16
N GLY A 87 -15.11 15.13 -23.87
CA GLY A 87 -14.10 14.49 -24.74
C GLY A 87 -12.97 13.79 -23.98
N GLY A 88 -13.24 13.34 -22.76
CA GLY A 88 -12.27 12.64 -21.91
C GLY A 88 -11.16 13.55 -21.36
N LEU A 89 -10.12 12.95 -20.81
CA LEU A 89 -8.95 13.66 -20.29
C LEU A 89 -8.24 14.47 -21.39
N LYS A 90 -8.15 13.94 -22.61
CA LYS A 90 -7.54 14.62 -23.76
C LYS A 90 -8.33 15.85 -24.22
N GLY A 91 -9.67 15.79 -24.17
CA GLY A 91 -10.53 16.91 -24.53
C GLY A 91 -10.47 18.07 -23.52
N VAL A 92 -10.09 17.78 -22.27
CA VAL A 92 -9.98 18.79 -21.21
C VAL A 92 -8.58 19.38 -21.11
N SER A 93 -7.52 18.59 -21.34
CA SER A 93 -6.13 19.08 -21.24
C SER A 93 -5.62 19.83 -22.47
N GLY A 94 -6.30 19.71 -23.62
CA GLY A 94 -5.91 20.33 -24.89
C GLY A 94 -6.55 21.70 -25.18
N ARG A 95 -7.18 22.34 -24.19
CA ARG A 95 -7.72 23.72 -24.30
C ARG A 95 -6.75 24.73 -23.75
#